data_AF-A0A3D5CFG2-F1
#
_entry.id   AF-A0A3D5CFG2-F1
#
_cell.length_a   1.000
_cell.length_b   1.000
_cell.length_c   1.000
_cell.angle_alpha   90.00
_cell.angle_beta   90.00
_cell.angle_gamma   90.00
#
_symmetry.space_group_name_H-M   'P 1'
#
loop_
_entity.id
_entity.type
_entity.pdbx_description
1 polymer ?
#
loop_
_entity_poly.entity_id
_entity_poly.type
_entity_poly.pdbx_seq_one_letter_code
_entity_poly.pdbx_strand_id
1 'polypeptide(L)' 'MIDRDRYPIDPWRLVETSYSHDEVGVSETLFAVGNGYLGLRGNSPEGRFAHEHGTFINGFHEVFPIRHAEQAYGFAEV' A
#
# COMPACT_ATOMS: atom_id res chain seq x y z
N MET A 1 -7.18 9.78 -14.51
CA MET A 1 -5.95 10.44 -15.00
C MET A 1 -5.33 11.14 -13.79
N ILE A 2 -4.01 11.11 -13.62
CA ILE A 2 -3.38 11.76 -12.45
C ILE A 2 -3.56 13.28 -12.53
N ASP A 3 -3.99 13.90 -11.43
CA ASP A 3 -4.12 15.35 -11.31
C ASP A 3 -2.72 15.99 -11.37
N ARG A 4 -2.47 16.81 -12.40
CA ARG A 4 -1.17 17.44 -12.64
C ARG A 4 -0.98 18.75 -11.87
N ASP A 5 -2.04 19.34 -11.35
CA ASP A 5 -1.94 20.51 -10.48
C ASP A 5 -1.51 20.06 -9.07
N ARG A 6 -2.02 18.91 -8.62
CA ARG A 6 -1.61 18.29 -7.35
C ARG A 6 -0.31 17.51 -7.42
N TYR A 7 -0.09 16.75 -8.50
CA TYR A 7 1.12 15.98 -8.76
C TYR A 7 1.85 16.50 -10.02
N PRO A 8 2.53 17.66 -9.91
CA PRO A 8 3.24 18.24 -11.03
C PRO A 8 4.33 17.31 -11.55
N ILE A 9 4.68 17.48 -12.81
CA ILE A 9 5.76 16.72 -13.43
C ILE A 9 7.08 17.25 -12.87
N ASP A 10 7.83 16.37 -12.21
CA ASP A 10 9.23 16.58 -11.85
C ASP A 10 10.05 15.40 -12.40
N PRO A 11 11.24 15.65 -12.96
CA PRO A 11 12.04 14.61 -13.62
C PRO A 11 12.51 13.49 -12.69
N TRP A 12 12.62 13.75 -11.38
CA TRP A 12 13.21 12.81 -10.42
C TRP A 12 12.43 12.66 -9.12
N ARG A 13 11.30 13.36 -8.98
CA ARG A 13 10.51 13.37 -7.76
C ARG A 13 9.04 13.14 -8.09
N LEU A 14 8.37 12.46 -7.18
CA LEU A 14 6.92 12.59 -7.07
C LEU A 14 6.66 13.64 -5.98
N VAL A 15 5.88 14.67 -6.31
CA VAL A 15 5.56 15.77 -5.40
C VAL A 15 4.06 15.84 -5.24
N GLU A 16 3.58 16.00 -4.01
CA GLU A 16 2.21 16.34 -3.70
C GLU A 16 2.18 17.79 -3.20
N THR A 17 1.51 18.67 -3.94
CA THR A 17 1.46 20.12 -3.61
C THR A 17 0.35 20.47 -2.62
N SER A 18 -0.63 19.59 -2.45
CA SER A 18 -1.77 19.77 -1.55
C SER A 18 -2.29 18.44 -1.01
N TYR A 19 -2.79 18.47 0.23
CA TYR A 19 -3.39 17.32 0.88
C TYR A 19 -4.88 17.21 0.52
N SER A 20 -5.34 16.00 0.17
CA SER A 20 -6.76 15.66 0.06
C SER A 20 -7.08 14.47 0.94
N HIS A 21 -8.10 14.62 1.80
CA HIS A 21 -8.54 13.55 2.69
C HIS A 21 -9.17 12.38 1.92
N ASP A 22 -9.86 12.67 0.82
CA ASP A 22 -10.57 11.66 0.02
C ASP A 22 -9.60 10.77 -0.79
N GLU A 23 -8.36 11.22 -0.98
CA GLU A 23 -7.36 10.50 -1.78
C GLU A 23 -6.16 9.98 -0.96
N VAL A 24 -6.28 9.92 0.37
CA VAL A 24 -5.21 9.46 1.27
C VAL A 24 -4.69 8.07 0.86
N GLY A 25 -5.58 7.13 0.50
CA GLY A 25 -5.17 5.78 0.10
C GLY A 25 -4.34 5.74 -1.21
N VAL A 26 -4.55 6.71 -2.10
CA VAL A 26 -3.75 6.86 -3.32
C VAL A 26 -2.37 7.39 -2.95
N SER A 27 -2.29 8.46 -2.15
CA SER A 27 -1.01 9.03 -1.69
C SER A 27 -0.19 8.01 -0.91
N GLU A 28 -0.79 7.24 0.00
CA GLU A 28 -0.13 6.16 0.73
C GLU A 28 0.50 5.10 -0.20
N THR A 29 -0.16 4.79 -1.33
CA THR A 29 0.36 3.84 -2.31
C THR A 29 1.50 4.45 -3.12
N LEU A 30 1.31 5.68 -3.59
CA LEU A 30 2.26 6.38 -4.45
C LEU A 30 3.58 6.72 -3.73
N PHE A 31 3.50 7.09 -2.46
CA PHE A 31 4.66 7.44 -1.63
C PHE A 31 5.20 6.27 -0.79
N ALA A 32 4.83 5.04 -1.14
CA ALA A 32 5.41 3.86 -0.50
C ALA A 32 6.92 3.77 -0.74
N VAL A 33 7.65 3.29 0.27
CA VAL A 33 9.10 3.07 0.21
C VAL A 33 9.44 1.65 0.63
N GLY A 34 10.53 1.11 0.08
CA GLY A 34 11.00 -0.21 0.47
C GLY A 34 12.40 -0.52 -0.02
N ASN A 35 13.05 -1.50 0.61
CA ASN A 35 14.42 -1.92 0.31
C ASN A 35 14.52 -3.41 -0.06
N GLY A 36 13.38 -4.04 -0.40
CA GLY A 36 13.28 -5.47 -0.69
C GLY A 36 13.15 -6.37 0.54
N TYR A 37 13.57 -5.92 1.72
CA TYR A 37 13.35 -6.61 2.99
C TYR A 37 12.21 -6.02 3.80
N LEU A 38 12.15 -4.69 3.90
CA LEU A 38 11.11 -3.93 4.60
C LEU A 38 10.43 -2.99 3.58
N GLY A 39 9.11 -2.90 3.66
CA GLY A 39 8.30 -1.96 2.89
C GLY A 39 7.29 -1.25 3.79
N LEU A 40 7.05 0.02 3.51
CA LEU A 40 6.05 0.83 4.19
C LEU A 40 5.23 1.56 3.13
N ARG A 41 3.91 1.65 3.34
CA ARG A 41 3.09 2.66 2.65
C ARG A 41 3.56 4.06 3.06
N GLY A 42 3.08 5.11 2.37
CA GLY A 42 3.29 6.52 2.71
C GLY A 42 2.60 6.94 4.02
N ASN A 43 2.90 6.21 5.10
CA ASN A 43 2.33 6.37 6.44
C ASN A 43 2.71 7.76 6.99
N SER A 44 1.74 8.51 7.50
CA SER A 44 1.99 9.77 8.20
C SER A 44 2.63 9.48 9.57
N PRO A 45 3.86 9.97 9.85
CA PRO A 45 4.53 9.72 11.12
C PRO A 45 3.84 10.39 12.32
N GLU A 46 2.98 11.39 12.07
CA GLU A 46 2.19 12.07 13.09
C GLU A 46 0.92 11.29 13.50
N GLY A 47 0.66 10.13 12.89
CA GLY A 47 -0.55 9.34 13.18
C GLY A 47 -1.84 9.99 12.68
N ARG A 48 -1.78 10.73 11.57
CA ARG A 48 -2.97 11.24 10.89
C ARG A 48 -3.82 10.08 10.37
N PHE A 49 -5.06 10.40 9.98
CA PHE A 49 -5.93 9.45 9.29
C PHE A 49 -5.17 8.78 8.13
N ALA A 50 -5.19 7.45 8.14
CA ALA A 50 -4.73 6.60 7.07
C ALA A 50 -5.92 5.83 6.51
N HIS A 51 -5.95 5.67 5.19
CA HIS A 51 -6.89 4.75 4.58
C HIS A 51 -6.53 3.32 4.95
N GLU A 52 -5.23 2.98 4.86
CA GLU A 52 -4.71 1.71 5.35
C GLU A 52 -3.24 1.85 5.78
N HIS A 53 -2.97 1.61 7.06
CA HIS A 53 -1.61 1.52 7.57
C HIS A 53 -0.97 0.21 7.13
N GLY A 54 0.14 0.30 6.40
CA GLY A 54 0.85 -0.87 5.89
C GLY A 54 2.35 -0.80 6.15
N THR A 55 2.85 -1.76 6.93
CA THR A 55 4.28 -2.05 7.09
C THR A 55 4.47 -3.55 6.92
N PHE A 56 5.35 -3.92 6.00
CA PHE A 56 5.49 -5.31 5.54
C PHE A 56 6.94 -5.74 5.60
N ILE A 57 7.18 -6.94 6.12
CA ILE A 57 8.50 -7.58 6.15
C ILE A 57 8.46 -8.73 5.14
N ASN A 58 9.42 -8.75 4.22
CA ASN A 58 9.51 -9.79 3.21
C ASN A 58 9.71 -11.17 3.88
N GLY A 59 8.89 -12.14 3.49
CA GLY A 59 8.87 -13.49 4.04
C GLY A 59 8.07 -13.62 5.34
N PHE A 60 7.67 -12.52 5.98
CA PHE A 60 6.81 -12.56 7.17
C PHE A 60 5.35 -12.57 6.75
N HIS A 61 4.68 -13.68 7.00
CA HIS A 61 3.27 -13.87 6.69
C HIS A 61 2.64 -14.87 7.67
N GLU A 62 1.34 -14.78 7.84
CA GLU A 62 0.55 -15.75 8.58
C GLU A 62 -0.15 -16.72 7.62
N VAL A 63 -0.38 -17.94 8.09
CA VAL A 63 -1.06 -18.99 7.35
C VAL A 63 -2.34 -19.36 8.09
N PHE A 64 -3.46 -19.44 7.37
CA PHE A 64 -4.77 -19.74 7.95
C PHE A 64 -5.48 -20.85 7.17
N PRO A 65 -6.22 -21.76 7.83
CA PRO A 65 -7.03 -22.79 7.17
C PRO A 65 -7.87 -22.23 6.02
N ILE A 66 -7.54 -22.63 4.79
CA ILE A 66 -8.32 -22.25 3.61
C ILE A 66 -9.64 -23.01 3.64
N ARG A 67 -10.76 -22.28 3.64
CA ARG A 67 -12.11 -22.87 3.58
C ARG A 67 -12.63 -22.81 2.16
N HIS A 68 -12.67 -23.98 1.52
CA HIS A 68 -13.31 -24.14 0.23
C HIS A 68 -14.79 -24.53 0.42
N ALA A 69 -15.66 -24.04 -0.46
CA ALA A 69 -17.08 -24.41 -0.44
C ALA A 69 -17.32 -25.88 -0.84
N GLU A 70 -16.36 -26.48 -1.55
CA GLU A 70 -16.36 -27.86 -2.01
C GLU A 70 -14.94 -28.44 -1.97
N GLN A 71 -14.80 -29.76 -2.05
CA GLN A 71 -13.49 -30.41 -2.18
C GLN A 71 -13.22 -30.76 -3.65
N ALA A 72 -12.09 -30.28 -4.17
CA ALA A 72 -11.60 -30.64 -5.49
C ALA A 72 -10.09 -30.88 -5.47
N TYR A 73 -9.63 -31.77 -6.36
CA TYR A 73 -8.22 -32.09 -6.48
C TYR A 73 -7.40 -30.85 -6.91
N GLY A 74 -6.28 -30.59 -6.22
CA GLY A 74 -5.37 -29.49 -6.55
C GLY A 74 -5.74 -28.14 -5.94
N PHE A 75 -6.76 -28.07 -5.09
CA PHE A 75 -7.02 -26.87 -4.31
C PHE A 75 -5.88 -26.56 -3.34
N ALA A 76 -5.61 -25.27 -3.17
CA ALA A 76 -4.61 -24.82 -2.22
C ALA A 76 -5.03 -25.21 -0.79
N GLU A 77 -4.14 -25.89 -0.09
CA GLU A 77 -4.26 -26.23 1.33
C GLU A 77 -3.20 -25.42 2.11
N VAL A 78 -3.32 -25.44 3.44
CA VAL A 78 -2.31 -24.85 4.34
C VAL A 78 -1.59 -25.86 5.17
#